data_AF-A0AA43FB72-F1
#
_entry.id   AF-A0AA43FB72-F1
#
_cell.length_a   1.000
_cell.length_b   1.000
_cell.length_c   1.000
_cell.angle_alpha   90.00
_cell.angle_beta   90.00
_cell.angle_gamma   90.00
#
_symmetry.space_group_name_H-M   'P 1'
#
loop_
_entity.id
_entity.type
_entity.pdbx_description
1 polymer ?
#
loop_
_entity_poly.entity_id
_entity_poly.type
_entity_poly.pdbx_seq_one_letter_code
_entity_poly.pdbx_strand_id
1 'polypeptide(L)'
;MPSLSISHRPFMNSGIPLFFYCLLLCLCEIGNVHAQNTDVHSTHVLLEQAKHLEAAQRYGDAIPLYREILLRDPENDNIRAALARLLSWQGIYAEAVELYRDVIRRHPVDLELRTALARVLSWQKHMPEAQTLYEGVLQEDPHHAEALQGLADVFLWEGRSAEALLYYERAYAVSKDSTVAERIASIRSTMAQQEQISSTPTESPVSEGRDETLARARAWERAAEYGQAIATYRQALAERPEDDEIRGDLARVLAGRDN
;
A
#
# COMPACT_ATOMS: atom_id res chain seq x y z
N MET A 1 -63.23 -77.50 13.69
CA MET A 1 -62.19 -78.53 13.94
C MET A 1 -61.67 -79.00 12.58
N PRO A 2 -60.36 -79.25 12.34
CA PRO A 2 -59.15 -79.06 13.16
C PRO A 2 -58.11 -78.11 12.48
N SER A 3 -57.28 -77.40 13.27
CA SER A 3 -55.84 -77.62 13.54
C SER A 3 -54.91 -76.68 12.77
N LEU A 4 -54.40 -75.69 13.50
CA LEU A 4 -53.23 -74.87 13.22
C LEU A 4 -51.98 -75.72 12.98
N SER A 5 -51.15 -75.33 12.02
CA SER A 5 -49.74 -75.70 11.98
C SER A 5 -48.92 -74.48 11.58
N ILE A 6 -48.28 -73.86 12.57
CA ILE A 6 -47.38 -72.73 12.44
C ILE A 6 -45.99 -73.29 12.14
N SER A 7 -45.53 -73.10 10.91
CA SER A 7 -44.15 -73.38 10.50
C SER A 7 -43.28 -72.18 10.88
N HIS A 8 -42.50 -72.32 11.96
CA HIS A 8 -41.40 -71.43 12.25
C HIS A 8 -40.25 -71.68 11.26
N ARG A 9 -39.92 -70.69 10.41
CA ARG A 9 -38.59 -70.59 9.80
C ARG A 9 -37.68 -69.81 10.76
N PRO A 10 -36.49 -70.30 11.10
CA PRO A 10 -35.56 -69.54 11.91
C PRO A 10 -34.96 -68.39 11.09
N PHE A 11 -34.98 -67.20 11.67
CA PHE A 11 -34.14 -66.08 11.28
C PHE A 11 -32.67 -66.55 11.28
N MET A 12 -32.03 -66.59 10.11
CA MET A 12 -30.57 -66.63 10.04
C MET A 12 -30.04 -65.29 10.55
N ASN A 13 -29.70 -65.28 11.82
CA ASN A 13 -28.93 -64.25 12.49
C ASN A 13 -27.48 -64.35 11.98
N SER A 14 -27.16 -63.66 10.89
CA SER A 14 -25.77 -63.45 10.44
C SER A 14 -25.11 -62.42 11.36
N GLY A 15 -24.78 -62.84 12.58
CA GLY A 15 -23.98 -62.06 13.50
C GLY A 15 -22.57 -61.90 12.94
N ILE A 16 -22.31 -60.76 12.30
CA ILE A 16 -20.94 -60.29 12.09
C ILE A 16 -20.37 -60.11 13.51
N PRO A 17 -19.34 -60.88 13.92
CA PRO A 17 -18.88 -60.87 15.31
C PRO A 17 -18.37 -59.46 15.66
N LEU A 18 -18.71 -58.95 16.86
CA LEU A 18 -18.26 -57.65 17.39
C LEU A 18 -16.75 -57.41 17.23
N PHE A 19 -15.96 -58.49 17.13
CA PHE A 19 -14.53 -58.49 16.86
C PHE A 19 -14.16 -57.84 15.51
N PHE A 20 -15.00 -57.99 14.48
CA PHE A 20 -14.79 -57.36 13.17
C PHE A 20 -15.04 -55.85 13.21
N TYR A 21 -15.97 -55.39 14.07
CA TYR A 21 -16.26 -53.96 14.23
C TYR A 21 -15.12 -53.21 14.93
N CYS A 22 -14.48 -53.82 15.94
CA CYS A 22 -13.27 -53.27 16.57
C CYS A 22 -12.07 -53.23 15.61
N LEU A 23 -11.89 -54.26 14.77
CA LEU A 23 -10.79 -54.27 13.78
C LEU A 23 -11.00 -53.21 12.69
N LEU A 24 -12.24 -52.99 12.24
CA LEU A 24 -12.60 -51.96 11.26
C LEU A 24 -12.46 -50.53 11.81
N LEU A 25 -12.85 -50.28 13.07
CA LEU A 25 -12.62 -48.99 13.72
C LEU A 25 -11.13 -48.72 13.96
N CYS A 26 -10.36 -49.74 14.34
CA CYS A 26 -8.91 -49.61 14.54
C CYS A 26 -8.17 -49.37 13.21
N LEU A 27 -8.56 -50.04 12.12
CA LEU A 27 -8.01 -49.77 10.78
C LEU A 27 -8.42 -48.39 10.25
N CYS A 28 -9.60 -47.88 10.63
CA CYS A 28 -10.05 -46.53 10.28
C CYS A 28 -9.24 -45.46 11.04
N GLU A 29 -8.98 -45.65 12.34
CA GLU A 29 -8.10 -44.76 13.11
C GLU A 29 -6.65 -44.78 12.61
N ILE A 30 -6.09 -45.95 12.28
CA ILE A 30 -4.72 -46.05 11.75
C ILE A 30 -4.59 -45.34 10.39
N GLY A 31 -5.60 -45.47 9.51
CA GLY A 31 -5.65 -44.75 8.23
C GLY A 31 -5.77 -43.23 8.39
N ASN A 32 -6.56 -42.77 9.35
CA ASN A 32 -6.77 -41.34 9.62
C ASN A 32 -5.53 -40.70 10.26
N VAL A 33 -4.87 -41.41 11.19
CA VAL A 33 -3.61 -40.96 11.81
C VAL A 33 -2.46 -40.93 10.79
N HIS A 34 -2.36 -41.91 9.88
CA HIS A 34 -1.34 -41.88 8.83
C HIS A 34 -1.56 -40.75 7.81
N ALA A 35 -2.81 -40.50 7.39
CA ALA A 35 -3.13 -39.41 6.47
C ALA A 35 -2.84 -38.04 7.09
N GLN A 36 -3.22 -37.82 8.36
CA GLN A 36 -2.91 -36.60 9.10
C GLN A 36 -1.40 -36.44 9.33
N ASN A 37 -0.66 -37.51 9.66
CA ASN A 37 0.79 -37.43 9.86
C ASN A 37 1.56 -37.12 8.57
N THR A 38 1.15 -37.67 7.43
CA THR A 38 1.78 -37.36 6.14
C THR A 38 1.46 -35.94 5.67
N ASP A 39 0.24 -35.46 5.91
CA ASP A 39 -0.15 -34.11 5.51
C ASP A 39 0.56 -33.06 6.37
N VAL A 40 0.57 -33.21 7.70
CA VAL A 40 1.29 -32.30 8.62
C VAL A 40 2.81 -32.30 8.38
N HIS A 41 3.42 -33.47 8.14
CA HIS A 41 4.84 -33.51 7.81
C HIS A 41 5.14 -32.81 6.48
N SER A 42 4.26 -32.96 5.49
CA SER A 42 4.41 -32.32 4.19
C SER A 42 4.13 -30.81 4.21
N THR A 43 3.18 -30.32 5.02
CA THR A 43 2.93 -28.88 5.20
C THR A 43 4.07 -28.20 5.95
N HIS A 44 4.67 -28.86 6.93
CA HIS A 44 5.86 -28.35 7.61
C HIS A 44 7.03 -28.16 6.64
N VAL A 45 7.35 -29.17 5.81
CA VAL A 45 8.42 -29.06 4.80
C VAL A 45 8.13 -27.94 3.80
N LEU A 46 6.87 -27.82 3.35
CA LEU A 46 6.42 -26.78 2.45
C LEU A 46 6.57 -25.38 3.07
N LEU A 47 6.24 -25.23 4.36
CA LEU A 47 6.38 -23.98 5.10
C LEU A 47 7.85 -23.58 5.24
N GLU A 48 8.74 -24.51 5.56
CA GLU A 48 10.17 -24.21 5.66
C GLU A 48 10.74 -23.79 4.31
N GLN A 49 10.34 -24.44 3.21
CA GLN A 49 10.69 -24.00 1.87
C GLN A 49 10.16 -22.59 1.55
N ALA A 50 8.91 -22.30 1.89
CA ALA A 50 8.30 -20.98 1.68
C ALA A 50 9.05 -19.88 2.46
N LYS A 51 9.39 -20.13 3.73
CA LYS A 51 10.19 -19.23 4.56
C LYS A 51 11.59 -19.01 4.01
N HIS A 52 12.24 -20.05 3.48
CA HIS A 52 13.55 -19.91 2.83
C HIS A 52 13.48 -18.98 1.62
N LEU A 53 12.44 -19.10 0.79
CA LEU A 53 12.22 -18.23 -0.36
C LEU A 53 11.90 -16.79 0.08
N GLU A 54 11.09 -16.63 1.13
CA GLU A 54 10.80 -15.34 1.74
C GLU A 54 12.05 -14.64 2.27
N ALA A 55 12.91 -15.36 3.00
CA ALA A 55 14.18 -14.82 3.49
C ALA A 55 15.13 -14.43 2.36
N ALA A 56 15.05 -15.14 1.22
CA ALA A 56 15.76 -14.80 -0.01
C ALA A 56 15.07 -13.69 -0.83
N GLN A 57 14.01 -13.07 -0.31
CA GLN A 57 13.18 -12.05 -0.96
C GLN A 57 12.55 -12.49 -2.29
N ARG A 58 12.48 -13.80 -2.54
CA ARG A 58 11.83 -14.40 -3.71
C ARG A 58 10.33 -14.57 -3.47
N TYR A 59 9.64 -13.47 -3.19
CA TYR A 59 8.24 -13.52 -2.74
C TYR A 59 7.31 -14.14 -3.80
N GLY A 60 7.56 -13.90 -5.10
CA GLY A 60 6.80 -14.52 -6.19
C GLY A 60 6.84 -16.05 -6.18
N ASP A 61 7.96 -16.65 -5.75
CA ASP A 61 8.10 -18.10 -5.63
C ASP A 61 7.55 -18.63 -4.29
N ALA A 62 7.57 -17.82 -3.23
CA ALA A 62 7.05 -18.20 -1.92
C ALA A 62 5.51 -18.21 -1.89
N ILE A 63 4.85 -17.24 -2.53
CA ILE A 63 3.39 -17.10 -2.59
C ILE A 63 2.64 -18.39 -2.96
N PRO A 64 2.99 -19.13 -4.05
CA PRO A 64 2.29 -20.36 -4.39
C PRO A 64 2.40 -21.42 -3.29
N LEU A 65 3.53 -21.50 -2.58
CA LEU A 65 3.69 -22.44 -1.46
C LEU A 65 2.79 -22.04 -0.28
N TYR A 66 2.73 -20.75 0.07
CA TYR A 66 1.81 -20.25 1.09
C TYR A 66 0.34 -20.52 0.74
N ARG A 67 -0.05 -20.38 -0.53
CA ARG A 67 -1.40 -20.73 -1.01
C ARG A 67 -1.68 -22.22 -0.91
N GLU A 68 -0.71 -23.07 -1.23
CA GLU A 68 -0.85 -24.52 -1.08
C GLU A 68 -0.98 -24.94 0.39
N ILE A 69 -0.22 -24.32 1.30
CA ILE A 69 -0.38 -24.55 2.75
C ILE A 69 -1.80 -24.17 3.18
N LEU A 70 -2.30 -23.01 2.76
CA LEU A 70 -3.63 -22.54 3.11
C LEU A 70 -4.76 -23.38 2.48
N LEU A 71 -4.51 -24.06 1.34
CA LEU A 71 -5.46 -25.00 0.76
C LEU A 71 -5.66 -26.23 1.66
N ARG A 72 -4.60 -26.67 2.35
CA ARG A 72 -4.61 -27.84 3.23
C ARG A 72 -5.08 -27.48 4.64
N ASP A 73 -4.75 -26.28 5.10
CA ASP A 73 -5.17 -25.74 6.39
C ASP A 73 -5.79 -24.33 6.22
N PRO A 74 -7.07 -24.23 5.80
CA PRO A 74 -7.72 -22.95 5.51
C PRO A 74 -7.88 -22.01 6.70
N GLU A 75 -7.87 -22.55 7.92
CA GLU A 75 -8.08 -21.79 9.16
C GLU A 75 -6.76 -21.21 9.71
N ASN A 76 -5.64 -21.44 9.04
CA ASN A 76 -4.34 -20.97 9.51
C ASN A 76 -4.11 -19.47 9.29
N ASP A 77 -4.48 -18.69 10.28
CA ASP A 77 -4.39 -17.23 10.23
C ASP A 77 -2.97 -16.69 10.16
N ASN A 78 -2.00 -17.39 10.75
CA ASN A 78 -0.60 -17.02 10.65
C ASN A 78 -0.10 -17.11 9.21
N ILE A 79 -0.47 -18.18 8.50
CA ILE A 79 -0.15 -18.38 7.08
C ILE A 79 -0.92 -17.40 6.22
N ARG A 80 -2.19 -17.12 6.54
CA ARG A 80 -3.00 -16.12 5.82
C ARG A 80 -2.41 -14.72 5.93
N ALA A 81 -2.00 -14.30 7.12
CA ALA A 81 -1.34 -13.01 7.35
C ALA A 81 0.05 -12.95 6.69
N ALA A 82 0.83 -14.04 6.72
CA ALA A 82 2.10 -14.11 6.00
C ALA A 82 1.89 -13.98 4.47
N LEU A 83 0.90 -14.67 3.91
CA LEU A 83 0.53 -14.52 2.50
C LEU A 83 0.14 -13.08 2.16
N ALA A 84 -0.69 -12.44 2.99
CA ALA A 84 -1.07 -11.04 2.82
C ALA A 84 0.15 -10.10 2.82
N ARG A 85 1.12 -10.33 3.70
CA ARG A 85 2.38 -9.59 3.75
C ARG A 85 3.21 -9.76 2.47
N LEU A 86 3.38 -10.99 1.99
CA LEU A 86 4.12 -11.24 0.75
C LEU A 86 3.44 -10.61 -0.48
N LEU A 87 2.11 -10.71 -0.57
CA LEU A 87 1.32 -10.06 -1.61
C LEU A 87 1.48 -8.54 -1.57
N SER A 88 1.52 -7.95 -0.37
CA SER A 88 1.75 -6.51 -0.21
C SER A 88 3.11 -6.08 -0.74
N TRP A 89 4.18 -6.85 -0.49
CA TRP A 89 5.51 -6.56 -1.03
C TRP A 89 5.63 -6.78 -2.54
N GLN A 90 4.77 -7.60 -3.13
CA GLN A 90 4.64 -7.78 -4.57
C GLN A 90 3.73 -6.73 -5.24
N GLY A 91 3.19 -5.77 -4.49
CA GLY A 91 2.29 -4.75 -5.01
C GLY A 91 0.85 -5.22 -5.26
N ILE A 92 0.51 -6.45 -4.86
CA ILE A 92 -0.82 -7.05 -5.03
C ILE A 92 -1.69 -6.63 -3.84
N TYR A 93 -1.94 -5.32 -3.74
CA TYR A 93 -2.53 -4.72 -2.54
C TYR A 93 -3.97 -5.15 -2.28
N ALA A 94 -4.79 -5.27 -3.33
CA ALA A 94 -6.21 -5.61 -3.17
C ALA A 94 -6.41 -6.98 -2.51
N GLU A 95 -5.67 -8.01 -2.96
CA GLU A 95 -5.74 -9.34 -2.34
C GLU A 95 -5.18 -9.33 -0.91
N ALA A 96 -4.07 -8.62 -0.69
CA ALA A 96 -3.49 -8.47 0.64
C ALA A 96 -4.46 -7.83 1.64
N VAL A 97 -5.17 -6.78 1.24
CA VAL A 97 -6.18 -6.10 2.08
C VAL A 97 -7.30 -7.05 2.49
N GLU A 98 -7.85 -7.83 1.55
CA GLU A 98 -8.92 -8.78 1.87
C GLU A 98 -8.45 -9.88 2.83
N LEU A 99 -7.24 -10.42 2.62
CA LEU A 99 -6.66 -11.40 3.55
C LEU A 99 -6.42 -10.82 4.94
N TYR A 100 -5.89 -9.60 5.05
CA TYR A 100 -5.73 -8.96 6.36
C TYR A 100 -7.08 -8.71 7.04
N ARG A 101 -8.09 -8.22 6.32
CA ARG A 101 -9.45 -8.03 6.85
C ARG A 101 -10.03 -9.35 7.37
N ASP A 102 -9.83 -10.44 6.65
CA ASP A 102 -10.27 -11.78 7.04
C ASP A 102 -9.63 -12.26 8.35
N VAL A 103 -8.33 -11.99 8.55
CA VAL A 103 -7.63 -12.34 9.79
C VAL A 103 -8.07 -11.41 10.93
N ILE A 104 -8.16 -10.10 10.70
CA ILE A 104 -8.56 -9.11 11.72
C ILE A 104 -9.99 -9.37 12.24
N ARG A 105 -10.92 -9.88 11.41
CA ARG A 105 -12.26 -10.26 11.90
C ARG A 105 -12.22 -11.32 13.02
N ARG A 106 -11.18 -12.17 13.05
CA ARG A 106 -10.96 -13.20 14.08
C ARG A 106 -10.03 -12.72 15.20
N HIS A 107 -9.14 -11.77 14.90
CA HIS A 107 -8.18 -11.17 15.84
C HIS A 107 -8.32 -9.64 15.92
N PRO A 108 -9.46 -9.10 16.39
CA PRO A 108 -9.78 -7.68 16.27
C PRO A 108 -8.91 -6.75 17.14
N VAL A 109 -8.26 -7.30 18.17
CA VAL A 109 -7.40 -6.57 19.12
C VAL A 109 -5.91 -6.65 18.75
N ASP A 110 -5.57 -7.33 17.66
CA ASP A 110 -4.18 -7.42 17.21
C ASP A 110 -3.78 -6.11 16.53
N LEU A 111 -2.99 -5.32 17.25
CA LEU A 111 -2.49 -4.03 16.79
C LEU A 111 -1.54 -4.18 15.59
N GLU A 112 -0.72 -5.23 15.55
CA GLU A 112 0.23 -5.48 14.46
C GLU A 112 -0.50 -5.76 13.14
N LEU A 113 -1.57 -6.56 13.19
CA LEU A 113 -2.39 -6.82 12.00
C LEU A 113 -3.11 -5.56 11.50
N ARG A 114 -3.62 -4.72 12.41
CA ARG A 114 -4.26 -3.45 12.06
C ARG A 114 -3.27 -2.45 11.47
N THR A 115 -2.07 -2.35 12.04
CA THR A 115 -0.96 -1.57 11.50
C THR A 115 -0.53 -2.08 10.12
N ALA A 116 -0.44 -3.40 9.93
CA ALA A 116 -0.09 -3.99 8.64
C ALA A 116 -1.16 -3.68 7.57
N LEU A 117 -2.45 -3.81 7.89
CA LEU A 117 -3.55 -3.44 6.99
C LEU A 117 -3.49 -1.95 6.63
N ALA A 118 -3.31 -1.08 7.62
CA ALA A 118 -3.19 0.37 7.40
C ALA A 118 -2.05 0.71 6.43
N ARG A 119 -0.90 0.04 6.58
CA ARG A 119 0.24 0.17 5.67
C ARG A 119 -0.12 -0.22 4.24
N VAL A 120 -0.76 -1.36 4.04
CA VAL A 120 -1.16 -1.78 2.69
C VAL A 120 -2.18 -0.82 2.07
N LEU A 121 -3.17 -0.36 2.84
CA LEU A 121 -4.14 0.64 2.39
C LEU A 121 -3.46 1.95 1.99
N SER A 122 -2.44 2.37 2.73
CA SER A 122 -1.66 3.57 2.42
C SER A 122 -0.90 3.43 1.09
N TRP A 123 -0.32 2.25 0.80
CA TRP A 123 0.31 1.95 -0.50
C TRP A 123 -0.70 1.88 -1.64
N GLN A 124 -1.91 1.40 -1.36
CA GLN A 124 -3.04 1.39 -2.28
C GLN A 124 -3.67 2.78 -2.47
N LYS A 125 -3.16 3.83 -1.81
CA LYS A 125 -3.67 5.21 -1.84
C LYS A 125 -5.06 5.41 -1.20
N HIS A 126 -5.52 4.45 -0.40
CA HIS A 126 -6.72 4.58 0.43
C HIS A 126 -6.39 5.30 1.76
N MET A 127 -5.93 6.55 1.66
CA MET A 127 -5.40 7.32 2.80
C MET A 127 -6.38 7.48 3.98
N PRO A 128 -7.69 7.78 3.77
CA PRO A 128 -8.61 7.99 4.89
C PRO A 128 -8.80 6.75 5.77
N GLU A 129 -8.87 5.57 5.14
CA GLU A 129 -9.03 4.30 5.88
C GLU A 129 -7.73 3.93 6.60
N ALA A 130 -6.58 4.10 5.94
CA ALA A 130 -5.28 3.89 6.55
C ALA A 130 -5.07 4.79 7.79
N GLN A 131 -5.40 6.08 7.68
CA GLN A 131 -5.32 7.03 8.78
C GLN A 131 -6.19 6.58 9.96
N THR A 132 -7.45 6.23 9.70
CA THR A 132 -8.38 5.77 10.74
C THR A 132 -7.84 4.55 11.50
N LEU A 133 -7.25 3.59 10.78
CA LEU A 133 -6.66 2.41 11.40
C LEU A 133 -5.43 2.74 12.25
N TYR A 134 -4.50 3.55 11.74
CA TYR A 134 -3.33 3.98 12.51
C TYR A 134 -3.71 4.78 13.75
N GLU A 135 -4.64 5.72 13.63
CA GLU A 135 -5.15 6.48 14.78
C GLU A 135 -5.80 5.56 15.81
N GLY A 136 -6.60 4.58 15.37
CA GLY A 136 -7.18 3.58 16.25
C GLY A 136 -6.11 2.74 16.98
N VAL A 137 -5.03 2.35 16.30
CA VAL A 137 -3.90 1.67 16.96
C VAL A 137 -3.24 2.59 17.98
N LEU A 138 -3.02 3.86 17.65
CA LEU A 138 -2.36 4.83 18.53
C LEU A 138 -3.23 5.30 19.71
N GLN A 139 -4.55 5.13 19.63
CA GLN A 139 -5.45 5.30 20.77
C GLN A 139 -5.27 4.18 21.81
N GLU A 140 -4.99 2.96 21.36
CA GLU A 140 -4.78 1.80 22.23
C GLU A 140 -3.32 1.71 22.72
N ASP A 141 -2.35 1.94 21.83
CA ASP A 141 -0.92 2.04 22.15
C ASP A 141 -0.31 3.35 21.58
N PRO A 142 -0.23 4.42 22.39
CA PRO A 142 0.34 5.70 21.98
C PRO A 142 1.83 5.66 21.62
N HIS A 143 2.53 4.57 21.92
CA HIS A 143 3.95 4.36 21.67
C HIS A 143 4.21 3.34 20.55
N HIS A 144 3.18 2.89 19.84
CA HIS A 144 3.34 1.94 18.74
C HIS A 144 4.15 2.55 17.58
N ALA A 145 5.45 2.23 17.51
CA ALA A 145 6.39 2.91 16.64
C ALA A 145 6.04 2.81 15.15
N GLU A 146 5.60 1.63 14.69
CA GLU A 146 5.25 1.41 13.28
C GLU A 146 3.99 2.19 12.85
N ALA A 147 2.99 2.31 13.73
CA ALA A 147 1.81 3.14 13.45
C ALA A 147 2.13 4.63 13.50
N LEU A 148 3.03 5.08 14.39
CA LEU A 148 3.51 6.46 14.39
C LEU A 148 4.21 6.80 13.06
N GLN A 149 5.09 5.92 12.59
CA GLN A 149 5.75 6.07 11.29
C GLN A 149 4.75 6.04 10.14
N GLY A 150 3.85 5.06 10.12
CA GLY A 150 2.86 4.88 9.07
C GLY A 150 1.90 6.07 8.95
N LEU A 151 1.44 6.62 10.08
CA LEU A 151 0.62 7.83 10.10
C LEU A 151 1.41 9.07 9.63
N ALA A 152 2.68 9.18 10.02
CA ALA A 152 3.56 10.24 9.53
C ALA A 152 3.76 10.16 8.00
N ASP A 153 3.93 8.96 7.44
CA ASP A 153 4.00 8.70 6.00
C ASP A 153 2.73 9.15 5.29
N VAL A 154 1.55 8.84 5.84
CA VAL A 154 0.26 9.28 5.30
C VAL A 154 0.18 10.81 5.24
N PHE A 155 0.48 11.51 6.34
CA PHE A 155 0.48 12.98 6.35
C PHE A 155 1.50 13.58 5.37
N LEU A 156 2.68 12.96 5.25
CA LEU A 156 3.69 13.42 4.31
C LEU A 156 3.20 13.30 2.86
N TRP A 157 2.55 12.20 2.49
CA TRP A 157 1.98 12.01 1.15
C TRP A 157 0.79 12.94 0.85
N GLU A 158 0.09 13.42 1.88
CA GLU A 158 -0.92 14.48 1.77
C GLU A 158 -0.32 15.89 1.68
N GLY A 159 1.01 16.04 1.75
CA GLY A 159 1.69 17.34 1.74
C GLY A 159 1.68 18.06 3.10
N ARG A 160 1.25 17.38 4.17
CA ARG A 160 1.14 17.92 5.52
C ARG A 160 2.44 17.69 6.31
N SER A 161 3.54 18.25 5.80
CA SER A 161 4.90 18.00 6.29
C SER A 161 5.11 18.33 7.78
N ALA A 162 4.47 19.39 8.28
CA ALA A 162 4.57 19.79 9.69
C ALA A 162 3.95 18.74 10.64
N GLU A 163 2.80 18.18 10.27
CA GLU A 163 2.15 17.13 11.06
C GLU A 163 2.91 15.81 10.95
N ALA A 164 3.38 15.45 9.75
CA ALA A 164 4.25 14.28 9.56
C ALA A 164 5.47 14.32 10.49
N LEU A 165 6.11 15.50 10.61
CA LEU A 165 7.29 15.68 11.46
C LEU A 165 7.00 15.38 12.93
N LEU A 166 5.86 15.83 13.46
CA LEU A 166 5.44 15.55 14.85
C LEU A 166 5.37 14.04 15.14
N TYR A 167 4.78 13.27 14.23
CA TYR A 167 4.64 11.82 14.39
C TYR A 167 5.96 11.08 14.19
N TYR A 168 6.80 11.52 13.24
CA TYR A 168 8.15 10.97 13.09
C TYR A 168 9.03 11.22 14.31
N GLU A 169 8.97 12.40 14.91
CA GLU A 169 9.72 12.71 16.14
C GLU A 169 9.28 11.82 17.31
N ARG A 170 7.97 11.56 17.44
CA ARG A 170 7.43 10.60 18.41
C ARG A 170 7.91 9.17 18.11
N ALA A 171 7.86 8.74 16.85
CA ALA A 171 8.36 7.42 16.45
C ALA A 171 9.84 7.25 16.81
N TYR A 172 10.67 8.25 16.47
CA TYR A 172 12.09 8.26 16.80
C TYR A 172 12.34 8.27 18.31
N ALA A 173 11.49 8.96 19.09
CA ALA A 173 11.61 8.97 20.54
C ALA A 173 11.46 7.55 21.14
N VAL A 174 10.60 6.72 20.56
CA VAL A 174 10.36 5.33 20.98
C VAL A 174 11.43 4.37 20.44
N SER A 175 11.67 4.36 19.13
CA SER A 175 12.48 3.31 18.49
C SER A 175 13.98 3.64 18.41
N LYS A 176 14.35 4.92 18.43
CA LYS A 176 15.71 5.41 18.13
C LYS A 176 16.24 4.96 16.76
N ASP A 177 15.34 4.64 15.84
CA ASP A 177 15.67 4.18 14.48
C ASP A 177 16.35 5.29 13.67
N SER A 178 17.53 5.00 13.12
CA SER A 178 18.31 5.95 12.32
C SER A 178 17.62 6.34 11.01
N THR A 179 16.86 5.44 10.39
CA THR A 179 16.12 5.73 9.15
C THR A 179 15.03 6.77 9.37
N VAL A 180 14.41 6.79 10.57
CA VAL A 180 13.46 7.83 10.97
C VAL A 180 14.18 9.16 11.17
N ALA A 181 15.34 9.14 11.82
CA ALA A 181 16.14 10.36 12.02
C ALA A 181 16.53 11.00 10.68
N GLU A 182 16.91 10.20 9.70
CA GLU A 182 17.21 10.66 8.33
C GLU A 182 15.98 11.25 7.65
N ARG A 183 14.81 10.62 7.77
CA ARG A 183 13.53 11.15 7.26
C ARG A 183 13.18 12.51 7.90
N ILE A 184 13.30 12.63 9.22
CA ILE A 184 13.09 13.90 9.95
C ILE A 184 14.00 14.99 9.39
N ALA A 185 15.29 14.70 9.22
CA ALA A 185 16.26 15.66 8.71
C ALA A 185 15.93 16.08 7.27
N SER A 186 15.54 15.13 6.42
CA SER A 186 15.13 15.39 5.04
C SER A 186 13.91 16.32 4.98
N ILE A 187 12.85 16.03 5.74
CA ILE A 187 11.63 16.83 5.79
C ILE A 187 11.93 18.27 6.24
N ARG A 188 12.70 18.44 7.33
CA ARG A 188 13.09 19.77 7.83
C ARG A 188 13.88 20.57 6.79
N SER A 189 14.80 19.92 6.09
CA SER A 189 15.58 20.56 5.02
C SER A 189 14.67 21.02 3.87
N THR A 190 13.74 20.19 3.43
CA THR A 190 12.77 20.56 2.37
C THR A 190 11.86 21.70 2.81
N MET A 191 11.37 21.69 4.05
CA MET A 191 10.53 22.78 4.58
C MET A 191 11.31 24.10 4.65
N ALA A 192 12.55 24.08 5.16
CA ALA A 192 13.39 25.28 5.20
C ALA A 192 13.67 25.86 3.80
N GLN A 193 13.90 24.99 2.81
CA GLN A 193 14.05 25.43 1.42
C GLN A 193 12.77 26.05 0.86
N GLN A 194 11.60 25.47 1.15
CA GLN A 194 10.31 26.02 0.73
C GLN A 194 10.03 27.37 1.38
N GLU A 195 10.31 27.51 2.68
CA GLU A 195 10.22 28.78 3.39
C GLU A 195 11.18 29.82 2.80
N GLN A 196 12.41 29.43 2.48
CA GLN A 196 13.38 30.32 1.83
C GLN A 196 12.93 30.74 0.43
N ILE A 197 12.38 29.83 -0.39
CA ILE A 197 11.82 30.15 -1.71
C ILE A 197 10.59 31.08 -1.59
N SER A 198 9.76 30.88 -0.57
CA SER A 198 8.59 31.72 -0.32
C SER A 198 8.94 33.10 0.26
N SER A 199 10.08 33.21 0.95
CA SER A 199 10.54 34.43 1.63
C SER A 199 11.60 35.20 0.84
N THR A 200 12.26 34.60 -0.15
CA THR A 200 12.89 35.37 -1.23
C THR A 200 11.77 36.18 -1.85
N PRO A 201 11.81 37.53 -1.79
CA PRO A 201 10.89 38.34 -2.54
C PRO A 201 10.98 37.80 -3.96
N THR A 202 9.86 37.29 -4.48
CA THR A 202 9.73 37.23 -5.92
C THR A 202 10.10 38.63 -6.34
N GLU A 203 11.24 38.82 -7.00
CA GLU A 203 11.48 40.05 -7.71
C GLU A 203 10.26 40.13 -8.63
N SER A 204 9.22 40.86 -8.20
CA SER A 204 8.31 41.51 -9.13
C SER A 204 9.26 42.07 -10.16
N PRO A 205 9.19 41.63 -11.44
CA PRO A 205 10.17 42.01 -12.43
C PRO A 205 10.32 43.51 -12.28
N VAL A 206 11.52 43.93 -11.83
CA VAL A 206 11.83 45.33 -11.52
C VAL A 206 11.23 46.10 -12.65
N SER A 207 10.14 46.85 -12.42
CA SER A 207 9.21 47.31 -13.45
C SER A 207 10.01 47.66 -14.70
N GLU A 208 10.15 46.70 -15.63
CA GLU A 208 11.18 46.83 -16.64
C GLU A 208 10.72 48.04 -17.42
N GLY A 209 11.64 49.00 -17.60
CA GLY A 209 11.30 50.21 -18.33
C GLY A 209 10.64 49.78 -19.64
N ARG A 210 9.58 50.48 -20.05
CA ARG A 210 8.88 50.25 -21.32
C ARG A 210 9.88 49.97 -22.45
N ASP A 211 10.97 50.73 -22.47
CA ASP A 211 12.04 50.67 -23.46
C ASP A 211 12.90 49.41 -23.37
N GLU A 212 13.12 48.85 -22.17
CA GLU A 212 13.87 47.62 -21.95
C GLU A 212 13.06 46.39 -22.39
N THR A 213 11.77 46.37 -22.06
CA THR A 213 10.84 45.32 -22.50
C THR A 213 10.72 45.30 -24.03
N LEU A 214 10.63 46.48 -24.65
CA LEU A 214 10.59 46.66 -26.09
C LEU A 214 11.91 46.25 -26.78
N ALA A 215 13.06 46.62 -26.19
CA ALA A 215 14.37 46.23 -26.71
C ALA A 215 14.56 44.70 -26.69
N ARG A 216 14.09 44.02 -25.64
CA ARG A 216 14.13 42.55 -25.53
C ARG A 216 13.23 41.88 -26.57
N ALA A 217 11.99 42.34 -26.73
CA ALA A 217 11.08 41.79 -27.73
C ALA A 217 11.64 41.93 -29.15
N ARG A 218 12.23 43.10 -29.49
CA ARG A 218 12.93 43.34 -30.77
C ARG A 218 14.21 42.49 -30.93
N ALA A 219 14.89 42.14 -29.84
CA ALA A 219 16.03 41.22 -29.90
C ALA A 219 15.59 39.82 -30.32
N TRP A 220 14.47 39.32 -29.78
CA TRP A 220 13.88 38.05 -30.21
C TRP A 220 13.42 38.06 -31.67
N GLU A 221 12.84 39.17 -32.15
CA GLU A 221 12.52 39.33 -33.58
C GLU A 221 13.77 39.23 -34.48
N ARG A 222 14.88 39.90 -34.10
CA ARG A 222 16.14 39.81 -34.86
C ARG A 222 16.73 38.40 -34.85
N ALA A 223 16.46 37.63 -33.81
CA ALA A 223 16.83 36.22 -33.71
C ALA A 223 15.87 35.28 -34.46
N ALA A 224 14.81 35.80 -35.10
CA ALA A 224 13.72 35.04 -35.72
C ALA A 224 12.94 34.14 -34.74
N GLU A 225 13.04 34.40 -33.44
CA GLU A 225 12.36 33.68 -32.35
C GLU A 225 10.99 34.32 -32.07
N TYR A 226 10.10 34.28 -33.06
CA TYR A 226 8.83 35.02 -33.02
C TYR A 226 7.90 34.60 -31.87
N GLY A 227 7.96 33.35 -31.41
CA GLY A 227 7.17 32.89 -30.27
C GLY A 227 7.49 33.62 -28.97
N GLN A 228 8.78 33.85 -28.72
CA GLN A 228 9.28 34.59 -27.55
C GLN A 228 9.01 36.09 -27.68
N ALA A 229 9.15 36.65 -28.88
CA ALA A 229 8.81 38.04 -29.16
C ALA A 229 7.33 38.34 -28.86
N ILE A 230 6.42 37.49 -29.35
CA ILE A 230 4.96 37.63 -29.13
C ILE A 230 4.60 37.53 -27.64
N ALA A 231 5.18 36.56 -26.92
CA ALA A 231 4.95 36.39 -25.49
C ALA A 231 5.38 37.65 -24.72
N THR A 232 6.55 38.21 -25.05
CA THR A 232 7.09 39.42 -24.43
C THR A 232 6.19 40.64 -24.71
N TYR A 233 5.71 40.82 -25.94
CA TYR A 233 4.79 41.91 -26.28
C TYR A 233 3.43 41.82 -25.58
N ARG A 234 2.87 40.61 -25.45
CA ARG A 234 1.61 40.39 -24.72
C ARG A 234 1.74 40.70 -23.25
N GLN A 235 2.87 40.30 -22.65
CA GLN A 235 3.19 40.65 -21.27
C GLN A 235 3.27 42.18 -21.10
N ALA A 236 3.97 42.86 -22.01
CA ALA A 236 4.10 44.31 -21.97
C ALA A 236 2.76 45.05 -22.11
N LEU A 237 1.86 44.57 -22.98
CA LEU A 237 0.50 45.12 -23.14
C LEU A 237 -0.43 44.78 -21.97
N ALA A 238 -0.19 43.69 -21.25
CA ALA A 238 -0.94 43.40 -20.03
C ALA A 238 -0.64 44.44 -18.93
N GLU A 239 0.59 44.94 -18.91
CA GLU A 239 1.01 46.01 -18.00
C GLU A 239 0.63 47.41 -18.50
N ARG A 240 0.67 47.64 -19.82
CA ARG A 240 0.37 48.93 -20.48
C ARG A 240 -0.57 48.74 -21.69
N PRO A 241 -1.88 48.53 -21.45
CA PRO A 241 -2.83 48.24 -22.53
C PRO A 241 -2.92 49.34 -23.60
N GLU A 242 -2.64 50.59 -23.22
CA GLU A 242 -2.67 51.78 -24.06
C GLU A 242 -1.42 52.01 -24.92
N ASP A 243 -0.36 51.18 -24.82
CA ASP A 243 0.86 51.37 -25.61
C ASP A 243 0.65 50.98 -27.09
N ASP A 244 0.37 51.99 -27.92
CA ASP A 244 0.13 51.85 -29.35
C ASP A 244 1.35 51.34 -30.13
N GLU A 245 2.57 51.65 -29.68
CA GLU A 245 3.81 51.20 -30.33
C GLU A 245 3.97 49.68 -30.17
N ILE A 246 3.82 49.18 -28.93
CA ILE A 246 3.90 47.76 -28.63
C ILE A 246 2.79 46.98 -29.34
N ARG A 247 1.59 47.55 -29.43
CA ARG A 247 0.47 46.95 -30.15
C ARG A 247 0.74 46.85 -31.65
N GLY A 248 1.34 47.89 -32.24
CA GLY A 248 1.77 47.90 -33.64
C GLY A 248 2.86 46.88 -33.93
N ASP A 249 3.88 46.79 -33.07
CA ASP A 249 4.98 45.83 -33.19
C ASP A 249 4.48 44.38 -33.09
N LEU A 250 3.57 44.09 -32.15
CA LEU A 250 2.93 42.78 -32.04
C LEU A 250 2.13 42.42 -33.31
N ALA A 251 1.34 43.36 -33.84
CA ALA A 251 0.53 43.13 -35.04
C ALA A 251 1.42 42.81 -36.26
N ARG A 252 2.55 43.52 -36.40
CA ARG A 252 3.53 43.28 -37.45
C ARG A 252 4.18 41.89 -37.36
N VAL A 253 4.58 41.47 -36.16
CA VAL A 253 5.16 40.14 -35.94
C VAL A 253 4.15 39.02 -36.21
N LEU A 254 2.89 39.21 -35.82
CA LEU A 254 1.82 38.26 -36.11
C LEU A 254 1.54 38.15 -37.62
N ALA A 255 1.50 39.28 -38.33
CA ALA A 255 1.25 39.31 -39.78
C ALA A 255 2.41 38.72 -40.61
N GLY A 256 3.65 38.88 -40.14
CA GLY A 256 4.84 38.32 -40.81
C GLY A 256 5.00 36.80 -40.69
N ARG A 257 4.19 36.13 -39.86
CA ARG A 257 4.18 34.68 -39.71
C ARG A 257 3.36 33.96 -40.79
N ASP A 258 2.40 34.66 -41.38
CA ASP A 258 1.40 34.10 -42.29
C ASP A 258 1.83 34.19 -43.77
N ASN A 259 3.07 34.57 -44.06
CA ASN A 259 3.64 34.79 -45.39
C ASN A 259 4.94 34.00 -45.57
#